data_AF-A0A7C4CPN1-F1
#
_entry.id   AF-A0A7C4CPN1-F1
#
_cell.length_a   1.000
_cell.length_b   1.000
_cell.length_c   1.000
_cell.angle_alpha   90.00
_cell.angle_beta   90.00
_cell.angle_gamma   90.00
#
_symmetry.space_group_name_H-M   'P 1'
#
loop_
_entity.id
_entity.type
_entity.pdbx_description
1 polymer ?
#
loop_
_entity_poly.entity_id
_entity_poly.type
_entity_poly.pdbx_seq_one_letter_code
_entity_poly.pdbx_strand_id
1 'polypeptide(L)'
;MFFHSSQSEALSFKTWRNNSTRKISPIEGEKLAIETLKRLWKNEYFQTILTAALIFLVVLGIYYGAQAALGTPYPALAVASESMRPTLNIGDLIIVQKIDSAQINASKFYGDIVVFRNPYKPDDLIVHRAVEIQPAGNYYMITTAGDATGGSKDQFSPWNSSLLIGRVVARIPYIGNIPLLLRSESNMYIFLLIFIMLLIILMWPSGEKGRPTENAEKRRYFKVDLSHVFYIVSNIIIVGLLFVSLWGSYTIWQPGATPPRAIILGMYRDVQYHESFPGVKAHLSQGFLTHQIYCEMTGGTRLGVPTFAWYPFFIIVLILYNAWKIRDFWKNWKVRKKMETTPSSRTR
;
A
#
# COMPACT_ATOMS: atom_id res chain seq x y z
N MET A 1 64.80 37.05 45.56
CA MET A 1 63.74 36.27 44.87
C MET A 1 62.57 37.23 44.67
N PHE A 2 62.56 37.95 43.56
CA PHE A 2 61.73 37.69 42.36
C PHE A 2 60.20 37.87 42.58
N PHE A 3 59.70 38.99 42.02
CA PHE A 3 58.51 39.13 41.15
C PHE A 3 57.05 39.08 41.66
N HIS A 4 56.38 40.22 41.42
CA HIS A 4 55.12 40.44 40.66
C HIS A 4 53.72 40.14 41.22
N SER A 5 52.94 41.23 41.30
CA SER A 5 51.58 41.48 40.77
C SER A 5 50.48 40.41 40.85
N SER A 6 49.30 40.78 41.36
CA SER A 6 48.17 41.20 40.51
C SER A 6 47.00 41.74 41.34
N GLN A 7 46.47 42.88 40.93
CA GLN A 7 45.16 43.38 41.34
C GLN A 7 44.05 42.43 40.88
N SER A 8 42.95 42.34 41.62
CA SER A 8 41.66 41.92 41.07
C SER A 8 40.62 42.98 41.40
N GLU A 9 40.24 43.71 40.35
CA GLU A 9 39.19 44.71 40.32
C GLU A 9 37.80 44.08 40.48
N ALA A 10 36.87 44.93 40.94
CA ALA A 10 35.46 44.67 41.09
C ALA A 10 34.79 44.17 39.79
N LEU A 11 33.95 43.14 39.91
CA LEU A 11 32.93 42.81 38.93
C LEU A 11 31.54 42.98 39.55
N SER A 12 31.02 44.20 39.43
CA SER A 12 29.62 44.54 39.55
C SER A 12 28.81 43.78 38.49
N PHE A 13 28.09 42.74 38.88
CA PHE A 13 27.07 42.13 38.02
C PHE A 13 25.75 42.91 38.16
N LYS A 14 25.56 43.83 37.21
CA LYS A 14 24.31 44.56 36.99
C LYS A 14 23.37 43.71 36.15
N THR A 15 22.08 43.82 36.46
CA THR A 15 20.87 43.47 35.68
C THR A 15 20.14 42.17 36.04
N TRP A 16 19.38 42.21 37.13
CA TRP A 16 18.12 41.46 37.19
C TRP A 16 17.03 42.34 36.55
N ARG A 17 16.55 41.89 35.39
CA ARG A 17 15.72 42.63 34.43
C ARG A 17 14.25 42.62 34.89
N ASN A 18 13.64 43.81 34.87
CA ASN A 18 12.22 44.11 35.07
C ASN A 18 11.25 42.96 34.72
N ASN A 19 10.49 42.50 35.71
CA ASN A 19 9.20 41.86 35.52
C ASN A 19 8.15 42.92 35.13
N SER A 20 8.11 43.30 33.85
CA SER A 20 6.96 44.03 33.30
C SER A 20 6.05 43.05 32.58
N THR A 21 4.97 42.63 33.22
CA THR A 21 3.85 41.96 32.54
C THR A 21 3.19 42.97 31.61
N ARG A 22 3.68 43.05 30.36
CA ARG A 22 3.09 43.86 29.30
C ARG A 22 1.68 43.30 29.03
N LYS A 23 0.63 44.06 29.35
CA LYS A 23 -0.74 43.74 28.90
C LYS A 23 -0.77 43.91 27.38
N ILE A 24 -0.62 42.81 26.66
CA ILE A 24 -0.73 42.78 25.19
C ILE A 24 -2.20 43.07 24.85
N SER A 25 -2.44 44.08 24.01
CA SER A 25 -3.80 44.36 23.55
C SER A 25 -4.33 43.19 22.70
N PRO A 26 -5.64 42.90 22.67
CA PRO A 26 -6.19 41.77 21.91
C PRO A 26 -5.77 41.79 20.43
N ILE A 27 -5.64 42.98 19.85
CA ILE A 27 -5.26 43.23 18.46
C ILE A 27 -3.77 42.94 18.20
N GLU A 28 -2.89 43.25 19.15
CA GLU A 28 -1.47 42.90 19.05
C GLU A 28 -1.24 41.39 19.23
N GLY A 29 -2.03 40.75 20.10
CA GLY A 29 -2.03 39.29 20.27
C GLY A 29 -2.43 38.56 18.99
N GLU A 30 -3.47 39.05 18.31
CA GLU A 30 -3.93 38.49 17.02
C GLU A 30 -2.88 38.63 15.91
N LYS A 31 -2.25 39.81 15.79
CA LYS A 31 -1.17 40.03 14.81
C LYS A 31 0.05 39.13 15.08
N LEU A 32 0.45 39.00 16.34
CA LEU A 32 1.56 38.13 16.74
C LEU A 32 1.22 36.66 16.48
N ALA A 33 -0.01 36.22 16.75
CA ALA A 33 -0.47 34.87 16.44
C ALA A 33 -0.42 34.58 14.93
N ILE A 34 -0.91 35.49 14.10
CA ILE A 34 -0.89 35.37 12.63
C ILE A 34 0.55 35.32 12.10
N GLU A 35 1.46 36.15 12.63
CA GLU A 35 2.86 36.15 12.21
C GLU A 35 3.58 34.86 12.62
N THR A 36 3.29 34.37 13.83
CA THR A 36 3.80 33.09 14.33
C THR A 36 3.27 31.93 13.49
N LEU A 37 1.97 31.94 13.13
CA LEU A 37 1.36 30.96 12.24
C LEU A 37 2.01 30.96 10.85
N LYS A 38 2.24 32.14 10.27
CA LYS A 38 2.93 32.28 8.98
C LYS A 38 4.36 31.76 9.03
N ARG A 39 5.07 31.94 10.15
CA ARG A 39 6.42 31.37 10.35
C ARG A 39 6.37 29.84 10.49
N LEU A 40 5.43 29.31 11.25
CA LEU A 40 5.22 27.87 11.40
C LEU A 40 4.87 27.21 10.06
N TRP A 41 3.98 27.82 9.27
CA TRP A 41 3.55 27.25 8.00
C TRP A 41 4.63 27.26 6.91
N LYS A 42 5.63 28.13 7.04
CA LYS A 42 6.82 28.16 6.17
C LYS A 42 7.91 27.18 6.62
N ASN A 43 7.79 26.56 7.80
CA ASN A 43 8.75 25.59 8.29
C ASN A 43 8.54 24.24 7.58
N GLU A 44 9.59 23.73 6.93
CA GLU A 44 9.57 22.46 6.19
C GLU A 44 9.22 21.27 7.11
N TYR A 45 9.65 21.30 8.37
CA TYR A 45 9.30 20.27 9.36
C TYR A 45 7.80 20.26 9.68
N PHE A 46 7.18 21.44 9.83
CA PHE A 46 5.76 21.56 10.10
C PHE A 46 4.92 21.07 8.90
N GLN A 47 5.32 21.43 7.67
CA GLN A 47 4.67 20.94 6.45
C GLN A 47 4.78 19.41 6.32
N THR A 48 5.93 18.83 6.67
CA THR A 48 6.16 17.38 6.63
C THR A 48 5.26 16.66 7.64
N ILE A 49 5.21 17.14 8.88
CA ILE A 49 4.33 16.58 9.93
C ILE A 49 2.86 16.69 9.52
N LEU A 50 2.44 17.85 9.01
CA LEU A 50 1.07 18.06 8.54
C LEU A 50 0.72 17.12 7.38
N THR A 51 1.63 16.93 6.43
CA THR A 51 1.44 16.01 5.30
C THR A 51 1.35 14.56 5.78
N ALA A 52 2.22 14.14 6.70
CA ALA A 52 2.16 12.80 7.29
C ALA A 52 0.85 12.58 8.07
N ALA A 53 0.41 13.56 8.85
CA ALA A 53 -0.87 13.51 9.56
C ALA A 53 -2.06 13.41 8.59
N LEU A 54 -2.03 14.17 7.49
CA LEU A 54 -3.05 14.09 6.45
C LEU A 54 -3.08 12.71 5.79
N ILE A 55 -1.92 12.15 5.41
CA ILE A 55 -1.83 10.79 4.84
C ILE A 55 -2.40 9.77 5.83
N PHE A 56 -2.03 9.87 7.11
CA PHE A 56 -2.55 8.99 8.16
C PHE A 56 -4.07 9.07 8.28
N LEU A 57 -4.64 10.27 8.31
CA LEU A 57 -6.10 10.47 8.34
C LEU A 57 -6.79 9.91 7.10
N VAL A 58 -6.19 10.07 5.91
CA VAL A 58 -6.72 9.49 4.67
C VAL A 58 -6.71 7.96 4.73
N VAL A 59 -5.62 7.35 5.21
CA VAL A 59 -5.54 5.88 5.37
C VAL A 59 -6.59 5.37 6.35
N LEU A 60 -6.76 6.04 7.50
CA LEU A 60 -7.82 5.70 8.46
C LEU A 60 -9.21 5.87 7.85
N GLY A 61 -9.45 6.97 7.13
CA GLY A 61 -10.70 7.24 6.44
C GLY A 61 -11.04 6.16 5.40
N ILE A 62 -10.05 5.71 4.62
CA ILE A 62 -10.22 4.59 3.68
C ILE A 62 -10.55 3.30 4.41
N TYR A 63 -9.84 2.99 5.51
CA TYR A 63 -10.04 1.75 6.27
C TYR A 63 -11.44 1.68 6.91
N TYR A 64 -11.84 2.72 7.67
CA TYR A 64 -13.16 2.78 8.28
C TYR A 64 -14.28 2.98 7.24
N GLY A 65 -14.00 3.71 6.16
CA GLY A 65 -14.90 3.82 5.02
C GLY A 65 -15.15 2.46 4.35
N ALA A 66 -14.12 1.63 4.20
CA ALA A 66 -14.24 0.27 3.68
C ALA A 66 -15.05 -0.63 4.63
N GLN A 67 -14.83 -0.53 5.95
CA GLN A 67 -15.66 -1.24 6.94
C GLN A 67 -17.14 -0.87 6.81
N ALA A 68 -17.45 0.42 6.69
CA ALA A 68 -18.82 0.90 6.53
C ALA A 68 -19.43 0.44 5.20
N ALA A 69 -18.70 0.55 4.09
CA ALA A 69 -19.17 0.18 2.75
C ALA A 69 -19.38 -1.33 2.58
N LEU A 70 -18.51 -2.15 3.17
CA LEU A 70 -18.58 -3.61 3.07
C LEU A 70 -19.36 -4.26 4.21
N GLY A 71 -19.73 -3.49 5.23
CA GLY A 71 -20.53 -3.93 6.38
C GLY A 71 -19.82 -4.93 7.30
N THR A 72 -18.49 -5.06 7.22
CA THR A 72 -17.70 -6.02 8.00
C THR A 72 -16.59 -5.32 8.78
N PRO A 73 -16.25 -5.79 9.99
CA PRO A 73 -15.09 -5.29 10.73
C PRO A 73 -13.75 -5.61 10.05
N TYR A 74 -13.72 -6.61 9.17
CA TYR A 74 -12.50 -7.07 8.48
C TYR A 74 -12.64 -6.92 6.95
N PRO A 75 -12.67 -5.70 6.40
CA PRO A 75 -12.94 -5.44 4.98
C PRO A 75 -11.84 -5.95 4.05
N ALA A 76 -10.62 -6.11 4.58
CA ALA A 76 -9.48 -6.64 3.87
C ALA A 76 -8.68 -7.58 4.78
N LEU A 77 -8.36 -8.78 4.29
CA LEU A 77 -7.59 -9.80 5.02
C LEU A 77 -6.50 -10.38 4.12
N ALA A 78 -5.40 -10.84 4.71
CA ALA A 78 -4.32 -11.49 3.97
C ALA A 78 -4.41 -13.01 4.10
N VAL A 79 -4.29 -13.70 2.97
CA VAL A 79 -4.32 -15.18 2.93
C VAL A 79 -2.98 -15.73 3.43
N ALA A 80 -3.03 -16.46 4.54
CA ALA A 80 -1.83 -16.92 5.25
C ALA A 80 -1.48 -18.41 5.02
N SER A 81 -2.36 -19.20 4.38
CA SER A 81 -2.17 -20.64 4.18
C SER A 81 -2.51 -21.11 2.76
N GLU A 82 -2.15 -22.35 2.44
CA GLU A 82 -2.33 -22.96 1.11
C GLU A 82 -3.66 -23.69 0.94
N SER A 83 -4.54 -23.70 1.96
CA SER A 83 -5.78 -24.50 1.95
C SER A 83 -6.75 -24.12 0.82
N MET A 84 -6.67 -22.88 0.35
CA MET A 84 -7.50 -22.35 -0.73
C MET A 84 -6.85 -22.37 -2.11
N ARG A 85 -5.68 -23.02 -2.24
CA ARG A 85 -5.07 -23.18 -3.57
C ARG A 85 -5.91 -24.09 -4.47
N PRO A 86 -5.92 -23.84 -5.79
CA PRO A 86 -5.26 -22.74 -6.49
C PRO A 86 -6.05 -21.41 -6.52
N THR A 87 -7.29 -21.38 -6.01
CA THR A 87 -8.19 -20.21 -6.12
C THR A 87 -7.68 -18.96 -5.38
N LEU A 88 -7.11 -19.14 -4.19
CA LEU A 88 -6.44 -18.09 -3.43
C LEU A 88 -5.01 -18.54 -3.09
N ASN A 89 -4.05 -17.65 -3.30
CA ASN A 89 -2.65 -17.89 -2.99
C ASN A 89 -2.23 -17.19 -1.70
N ILE A 90 -1.21 -17.73 -1.03
CA ILE A 90 -0.56 -17.05 0.09
C ILE A 90 -0.10 -15.67 -0.37
N GLY A 91 -0.42 -14.64 0.44
CA GLY A 91 -0.06 -13.26 0.14
C GLY A 91 -1.05 -12.52 -0.74
N ASP A 92 -2.18 -13.14 -1.10
CA ASP A 92 -3.32 -12.42 -1.67
C ASP A 92 -4.00 -11.59 -0.57
N LEU A 93 -4.40 -10.37 -0.92
CA LEU A 93 -5.30 -9.56 -0.09
C LEU A 93 -6.73 -9.78 -0.57
N ILE A 94 -7.57 -10.40 0.25
CA ILE A 94 -8.99 -10.64 -0.04
C ILE A 94 -9.84 -9.50 0.48
N ILE A 95 -10.83 -9.10 -0.31
CA ILE A 95 -11.86 -8.13 0.08
C ILE A 95 -13.09 -8.89 0.55
N VAL A 96 -13.51 -8.60 1.77
CA VAL A 96 -14.60 -9.32 2.44
C VAL A 96 -15.79 -8.39 2.57
N GLN A 97 -16.97 -8.91 2.22
CA GLN A 97 -18.24 -8.22 2.36
C GLN A 97 -19.16 -9.01 3.27
N LYS A 98 -19.87 -8.32 4.17
CA LYS A 98 -20.91 -8.96 4.98
C LYS A 98 -22.00 -9.51 4.06
N ILE A 99 -22.49 -10.69 4.40
CA ILE A 99 -23.60 -11.37 3.73
C ILE A 99 -24.49 -12.03 4.77
N ASP A 100 -25.79 -12.10 4.51
CA ASP A 100 -26.70 -12.90 5.31
C ASP A 100 -26.45 -14.39 5.04
N SER A 101 -26.42 -15.23 6.07
CA SER A 101 -26.29 -16.68 5.93
C SER A 101 -27.31 -17.29 4.96
N ALA A 102 -28.52 -16.76 4.88
CA ALA A 102 -29.56 -17.24 3.96
C ALA A 102 -29.24 -16.96 2.48
N GLN A 103 -28.32 -16.02 2.19
CA GLN A 103 -27.91 -15.65 0.84
C GLN A 103 -26.62 -16.35 0.38
N ILE A 104 -26.01 -17.16 1.25
CA ILE A 104 -24.79 -17.90 0.91
C ILE A 104 -25.13 -18.96 -0.14
N ASN A 105 -24.41 -18.90 -1.27
CA ASN A 105 -24.42 -20.00 -2.22
C ASN A 105 -23.52 -21.11 -1.69
N ALA A 106 -24.09 -22.29 -1.42
CA ALA A 106 -23.35 -23.45 -0.96
C ALA A 106 -23.26 -24.51 -2.07
N SER A 107 -22.05 -24.77 -2.54
CA SER A 107 -21.78 -25.77 -3.58
C SER A 107 -20.30 -26.10 -3.63
N LYS A 108 -19.98 -27.37 -3.90
CA LYS A 108 -18.60 -27.84 -4.05
C LYS A 108 -17.81 -27.05 -5.10
N PHE A 109 -18.45 -26.61 -6.18
CA PHE A 109 -17.78 -25.96 -7.31
C PHE A 109 -18.01 -24.45 -7.37
N TYR A 110 -19.24 -24.00 -7.14
CA TYR A 110 -19.61 -22.59 -7.29
C TYR A 110 -20.09 -21.95 -5.99
N GLY A 111 -19.82 -22.59 -4.84
CA GLY A 111 -20.12 -22.03 -3.54
C GLY A 111 -19.32 -20.77 -3.25
N ASP A 112 -19.88 -19.89 -2.43
CA ASP A 112 -19.22 -18.68 -1.98
C ASP A 112 -18.00 -19.03 -1.12
N ILE A 113 -16.94 -18.25 -1.26
CA ILE A 113 -15.79 -18.33 -0.35
C ILE A 113 -16.09 -17.44 0.84
N VAL A 114 -16.18 -18.03 2.02
CA VAL A 114 -16.59 -17.35 3.26
C VAL A 114 -15.43 -17.24 4.23
N VAL A 115 -15.40 -16.14 4.96
CA VAL A 115 -14.52 -15.90 6.10
C VAL A 115 -15.32 -16.10 7.38
N PHE A 116 -14.80 -16.87 8.31
CA PHE A 116 -15.44 -17.16 9.58
C PHE A 116 -14.41 -17.33 10.70
N ARG A 117 -14.86 -17.21 11.94
CA ARG A 117 -14.04 -17.46 13.13
C ARG A 117 -13.86 -18.96 13.33
N ASN A 118 -12.65 -19.39 13.62
CA ASN A 118 -12.37 -20.79 13.93
C ASN A 118 -13.17 -21.21 15.20
N PRO A 119 -14.02 -22.25 15.13
CA PRO A 119 -14.83 -22.70 16.25
C PRO A 119 -14.01 -23.09 17.50
N TYR A 120 -12.77 -23.53 17.31
CA TYR A 120 -11.87 -23.96 18.39
C TYR A 120 -10.89 -22.87 18.85
N LYS A 121 -10.69 -21.83 18.02
CA LYS A 121 -9.77 -20.71 18.30
C LYS A 121 -10.37 -19.39 17.78
N PRO A 122 -11.26 -18.74 18.53
CA PRO A 122 -12.07 -17.61 18.02
C PRO A 122 -11.30 -16.40 17.47
N ASP A 123 -10.03 -16.26 17.87
CA ASP A 123 -9.12 -15.21 17.38
C ASP A 123 -8.56 -15.50 15.97
N ASP A 124 -8.59 -16.77 15.54
CA ASP A 124 -8.16 -17.17 14.20
C ASP A 124 -9.33 -17.05 13.21
N LEU A 125 -9.06 -16.39 12.09
CA LEU A 125 -9.97 -16.31 10.95
C LEU A 125 -9.59 -17.35 9.90
N ILE A 126 -10.59 -18.07 9.40
CA ILE A 126 -10.46 -19.08 8.34
C ILE A 126 -11.23 -18.60 7.11
N VAL A 127 -10.65 -18.83 5.93
CA VAL A 127 -11.29 -18.55 4.64
C VAL A 127 -11.41 -19.84 3.85
N HIS A 128 -12.63 -20.35 3.64
CA HIS A 128 -12.89 -21.59 2.88
C HIS A 128 -14.16 -21.49 2.04
N ARG A 129 -14.35 -22.42 1.10
CA ARG A 129 -15.55 -22.48 0.26
C ARG A 129 -16.71 -23.11 1.01
N ALA A 130 -17.87 -22.47 0.99
CA ALA A 130 -19.12 -23.04 1.50
C ALA A 130 -19.60 -24.15 0.55
N VAL A 131 -19.64 -25.39 1.04
CA VAL A 131 -20.04 -26.55 0.25
C VAL A 131 -21.45 -27.02 0.55
N GLU A 132 -21.95 -26.75 1.75
CA GLU A 132 -23.29 -27.12 2.19
C GLU A 132 -23.78 -26.15 3.27
N ILE A 133 -25.07 -25.84 3.25
CA ILE A 133 -25.74 -25.04 4.27
C ILE A 133 -27.06 -25.69 4.65
N GLN A 134 -27.31 -25.83 5.95
CA GLN A 134 -28.53 -26.46 6.47
C GLN A 134 -29.19 -25.54 7.51
N PRO A 135 -30.52 -25.34 7.45
CA PRO A 135 -31.23 -24.61 8.48
C PRO A 135 -31.24 -25.41 9.80
N ALA A 136 -31.03 -24.73 10.92
CA ALA A 136 -31.02 -25.30 12.26
C ALA A 136 -31.79 -24.37 13.21
N GLY A 137 -33.13 -24.47 13.18
CA GLY A 137 -34.01 -23.56 13.91
C GLY A 137 -33.91 -22.13 13.38
N ASN A 138 -33.39 -21.21 14.21
CA ASN A 138 -33.27 -19.79 13.88
C ASN A 138 -31.90 -19.40 13.30
N TYR A 139 -31.02 -20.37 13.07
CA TYR A 139 -29.69 -20.14 12.50
C TYR A 139 -29.38 -21.18 11.42
N TYR A 140 -28.21 -21.05 10.78
CA TYR A 140 -27.73 -21.99 9.78
C TYR A 140 -26.48 -22.71 10.24
N MET A 141 -26.35 -23.97 9.86
CA MET A 141 -25.14 -24.77 10.00
C MET A 141 -24.45 -24.82 8.64
N ILE A 142 -23.21 -24.30 8.59
CA ILE A 142 -22.44 -24.15 7.36
C ILE A 142 -21.32 -25.19 7.36
N THR A 143 -21.20 -25.92 6.26
CA THR A 143 -20.05 -26.79 6.00
C THR A 143 -19.14 -26.11 5.01
N THR A 144 -17.86 -26.04 5.34
CA THR A 144 -16.81 -25.50 4.47
C THR A 144 -15.78 -26.55 4.09
N ALA A 145 -15.10 -26.31 2.97
CA ALA A 145 -13.94 -27.09 2.53
C ALA A 145 -12.91 -26.16 1.88
N GLY A 146 -11.63 -26.43 2.13
CA GLY A 146 -10.54 -25.81 1.37
C GLY A 146 -10.50 -26.30 -0.08
N ASP A 147 -10.22 -25.40 -1.02
CA ASP A 147 -10.14 -25.75 -2.45
C ASP A 147 -8.99 -26.73 -2.76
N ALA A 148 -7.99 -26.83 -1.88
CA ALA A 148 -6.86 -27.74 -2.01
C ALA A 148 -7.17 -29.20 -1.59
N THR A 149 -8.25 -29.44 -0.85
CA THR A 149 -8.52 -30.76 -0.23
C THR A 149 -9.32 -31.73 -1.11
N GLY A 150 -9.58 -31.39 -2.38
CA GLY A 150 -10.41 -32.20 -3.28
C GLY A 150 -11.90 -32.26 -2.90
N GLY A 151 -12.34 -31.41 -1.97
CA GLY A 151 -13.70 -31.38 -1.44
C GLY A 151 -13.88 -32.13 -0.12
N SER A 152 -12.79 -32.49 0.56
CA SER A 152 -12.88 -32.98 1.94
C SER A 152 -13.32 -31.82 2.85
N LYS A 153 -14.41 -32.05 3.59
CA LYS A 153 -14.97 -31.08 4.55
C LYS A 153 -13.95 -30.76 5.64
N ASP A 154 -13.99 -29.53 6.14
CA ASP A 154 -13.13 -29.16 7.27
C ASP A 154 -13.49 -29.98 8.51
N GLN A 155 -12.49 -30.33 9.32
CA GLN A 155 -12.66 -31.10 10.56
C GLN A 155 -13.62 -30.48 11.60
N PHE A 156 -13.85 -29.16 11.51
CA PHE A 156 -14.73 -28.40 12.38
C PHE A 156 -16.10 -28.11 11.73
N SER A 157 -16.34 -28.62 10.52
CA SER A 157 -17.63 -28.49 9.84
C SER A 157 -18.60 -29.60 10.29
N PRO A 158 -19.92 -29.30 10.40
CA PRO A 158 -20.52 -27.99 10.18
C PRO A 158 -20.38 -27.05 11.39
N TRP A 159 -20.38 -25.74 11.14
CA TRP A 159 -20.25 -24.70 12.17
C TRP A 159 -21.42 -23.70 12.12
N ASN A 160 -21.69 -23.01 13.24
CA ASN A 160 -22.83 -22.12 13.39
C ASN A 160 -22.63 -20.80 12.64
N SER A 161 -23.65 -20.35 11.88
CA SER A 161 -23.62 -19.10 11.11
C SER A 161 -23.30 -17.84 11.92
N SER A 162 -23.40 -17.86 13.25
CA SER A 162 -22.92 -16.78 14.13
C SER A 162 -21.41 -16.51 14.03
N LEU A 163 -20.62 -17.48 13.56
CA LEU A 163 -19.17 -17.34 13.36
C LEU A 163 -18.82 -16.69 12.00
N LEU A 164 -19.82 -16.50 11.13
CA LEU A 164 -19.63 -15.90 9.81
C LEU A 164 -19.22 -14.43 9.92
N ILE A 165 -18.14 -14.06 9.24
CA ILE A 165 -17.68 -12.67 9.11
C ILE A 165 -18.18 -12.06 7.79
N GLY A 166 -18.14 -12.83 6.70
CA GLY A 166 -18.59 -12.37 5.39
C GLY A 166 -18.11 -13.29 4.27
N ARG A 167 -18.40 -12.89 3.02
CA ARG A 167 -17.92 -13.56 1.80
C ARG A 167 -16.79 -12.78 1.15
N VAL A 168 -15.92 -13.48 0.45
CA VAL A 168 -14.87 -12.90 -0.39
C VAL A 168 -15.50 -12.45 -1.72
N VAL A 169 -15.37 -11.17 -2.04
CA VAL A 169 -15.92 -10.59 -3.29
C VAL A 169 -14.85 -10.25 -4.32
N ALA A 170 -13.60 -10.06 -3.88
CA ALA A 170 -12.47 -9.79 -4.75
C ALA A 170 -11.16 -10.20 -4.07
N ARG A 171 -10.10 -10.36 -4.86
CA ARG A 171 -8.73 -10.47 -4.36
C ARG A 171 -7.78 -9.54 -5.10
N ILE A 172 -6.76 -9.06 -4.40
CA ILE A 172 -5.66 -8.27 -4.94
C ILE A 172 -4.37 -9.09 -4.72
N PRO A 173 -3.79 -9.65 -5.80
CA PRO A 173 -2.57 -10.44 -5.67
C PRO A 173 -1.42 -9.62 -5.07
N TYR A 174 -0.54 -10.31 -4.35
CA TYR A 174 0.75 -9.84 -3.83
C TYR A 174 0.69 -8.87 -2.64
N ILE A 175 -0.35 -8.04 -2.52
CA ILE A 175 -0.43 -6.99 -1.48
C ILE A 175 -0.55 -7.58 -0.08
N GLY A 176 -1.20 -8.73 0.07
CA GLY A 176 -1.33 -9.43 1.36
C GLY A 176 0.01 -9.86 1.95
N ASN A 177 1.10 -9.89 1.17
CA ASN A 177 2.43 -10.15 1.71
C ASN A 177 2.92 -9.09 2.69
N ILE A 178 2.49 -7.83 2.55
CA ILE A 178 2.89 -6.73 3.43
C ILE A 178 2.39 -6.97 4.86
N PRO A 179 1.08 -7.14 5.12
CA PRO A 179 0.59 -7.42 6.47
C PRO A 179 1.06 -8.78 7.01
N LEU A 180 1.29 -9.79 6.16
CA LEU A 180 1.85 -11.07 6.61
C LEU A 180 3.27 -10.90 7.15
N LEU A 181 4.11 -10.07 6.52
CA LEU A 181 5.46 -9.80 7.02
C LEU A 181 5.44 -9.16 8.41
N LEU A 182 4.43 -8.33 8.69
CA LEU A 182 4.23 -7.64 9.96
C LEU A 182 3.63 -8.55 11.05
N ARG A 183 2.95 -9.64 10.69
CA ARG A 183 2.36 -10.60 11.64
C ARG A 183 3.42 -11.39 12.42
N SER A 184 4.63 -11.54 11.87
CA SER A 184 5.72 -12.21 12.59
C SER A 184 6.25 -11.29 13.70
N GLU A 185 6.05 -11.69 14.96
CA GLU A 185 6.55 -11.01 16.18
C GLU A 185 8.02 -10.57 16.07
N SER A 186 8.85 -11.37 15.37
CA SER A 186 10.27 -11.08 15.18
C SER A 186 10.56 -9.96 14.17
N ASN A 187 9.62 -9.62 13.29
CA ASN A 187 9.81 -8.64 12.21
C ASN A 187 9.25 -7.26 12.55
N MET A 188 8.32 -7.15 13.49
CA MET A 188 7.73 -5.85 13.88
C MET A 188 8.81 -4.85 14.30
N TYR A 189 9.82 -5.29 15.06
CA TYR A 189 10.94 -4.45 15.48
C TYR A 189 11.83 -4.00 14.31
N ILE A 190 12.01 -4.86 13.30
CA ILE A 190 12.80 -4.54 12.09
C ILE A 190 12.06 -3.49 11.26
N PHE A 191 10.74 -3.63 11.09
CA PHE A 191 9.94 -2.62 10.39
C PHE A 191 9.83 -1.31 11.15
N LEU A 192 9.70 -1.35 12.48
CA LEU A 192 9.76 -0.16 13.33
C LEU A 192 11.11 0.56 13.16
N LEU A 193 12.22 -0.18 13.16
CA LEU A 193 13.56 0.36 12.92
C LEU A 193 13.70 0.97 11.52
N ILE A 194 13.21 0.30 10.48
CA ILE A 194 13.22 0.83 9.10
C ILE A 194 12.36 2.08 9.00
N PHE A 195 11.18 2.10 9.63
CA PHE A 195 10.30 3.26 9.65
C PHE A 195 10.95 4.45 10.39
N ILE A 196 11.57 4.21 11.55
CA ILE A 196 12.32 5.22 12.29
C ILE A 196 13.52 5.72 11.46
N MET A 197 14.28 4.82 10.82
CA MET A 197 15.37 5.20 9.92
C MET A 197 14.89 6.03 8.73
N LEU A 198 13.75 5.67 8.12
CA LEU A 198 13.14 6.43 7.03
C LEU A 198 12.71 7.82 7.49
N LEU A 199 12.12 7.92 8.69
CA LEU A 199 11.79 9.21 9.31
C LEU A 199 13.04 10.03 9.57
N ILE A 200 14.13 9.43 10.08
CA ILE A 200 15.40 10.12 10.29
C ILE A 200 15.98 10.60 8.96
N ILE A 201 15.95 9.79 7.90
CA ILE A 201 16.44 10.16 6.56
C ILE A 201 15.56 11.28 5.94
N LEU A 202 14.25 11.22 6.12
CA LEU A 202 13.31 12.23 5.64
C LEU A 202 13.45 13.55 6.43
N MET A 203 13.76 13.46 7.73
CA MET A 203 14.03 14.60 8.60
C MET A 203 15.47 15.09 8.51
N TRP A 204 16.37 14.31 7.89
CA TRP A 204 17.72 14.72 7.63
C TRP A 204 17.62 15.90 6.66
N PRO A 205 18.00 17.12 7.09
CA PRO A 205 17.96 18.26 6.21
C PRO A 205 18.83 17.88 5.02
N SER A 206 18.26 17.92 3.81
CA SER A 206 19.01 17.79 2.57
C SER A 206 19.95 18.99 2.47
N GLY A 207 20.99 18.95 3.30
CA GLY A 207 21.90 20.03 3.60
C GLY A 207 22.68 20.38 2.36
N GLU A 208 22.57 21.64 2.00
CA GLU A 208 23.45 22.39 1.11
C GLU A 208 23.76 21.70 -0.23
N LYS A 209 23.04 22.16 -1.26
CA LYS A 209 23.62 22.19 -2.62
C LYS A 209 24.89 23.02 -2.55
N GLY A 210 26.02 22.36 -2.29
CA GLY A 210 27.34 22.96 -2.19
C GLY A 210 27.64 23.83 -3.40
N ARG A 211 28.30 24.96 -3.13
CA ARG A 211 28.76 25.94 -4.13
C ARG A 211 29.47 25.22 -5.28
N PRO A 212 29.21 25.60 -6.54
CA PRO A 212 29.85 24.96 -7.68
C PRO A 212 31.35 25.30 -7.63
N THR A 213 32.17 24.33 -7.22
CA THR A 213 33.62 24.41 -7.41
C THR A 213 33.95 24.21 -8.89
N GLU A 214 35.04 24.84 -9.29
CA GLU A 214 35.61 25.10 -10.62
C GLU A 214 35.73 23.90 -11.59
N ASN A 215 35.33 22.70 -11.17
CA ASN A 215 35.18 21.50 -12.01
C ASN A 215 33.88 21.48 -12.86
N ALA A 216 33.16 22.60 -12.94
CA ALA A 216 31.86 22.71 -13.61
C ALA A 216 31.93 22.64 -15.15
N GLU A 217 33.09 22.88 -15.76
CA GLU A 217 33.24 22.85 -17.22
C GLU A 217 33.39 21.45 -17.79
N LYS A 218 34.06 20.51 -17.09
CA LYS A 218 34.16 19.11 -17.53
C LYS A 218 32.88 18.30 -17.32
N ARG A 219 31.94 18.77 -16.48
CA ARG A 219 30.61 18.15 -16.29
C ARG A 219 29.56 18.60 -17.32
N ARG A 220 29.91 19.46 -18.27
CA ARG A 220 28.97 19.99 -19.28
C ARG A 220 28.67 19.00 -20.41
N TYR A 221 29.59 18.09 -20.72
CA TYR A 221 29.42 17.07 -21.78
C TYR A 221 28.75 15.78 -21.29
N PHE A 222 28.77 15.49 -19.98
CA PHE A 222 28.08 14.34 -19.38
C PHE A 222 26.77 14.75 -18.68
N LYS A 223 26.09 15.75 -19.24
CA LYS A 223 24.68 16.05 -18.95
C LYS A 223 23.83 15.37 -20.03
N VAL A 224 23.78 14.03 -20.03
CA VAL A 224 22.50 13.44 -20.42
C VAL A 224 21.54 14.01 -19.38
N ASP A 225 20.61 14.85 -19.82
CA ASP A 225 19.71 15.58 -18.92
C ASP A 225 19.07 14.55 -17.98
N LEU A 226 19.44 14.58 -16.69
CA LEU A 226 19.13 13.52 -15.73
C LEU A 226 17.62 13.23 -15.66
N SER A 227 16.79 14.22 -16.02
CA SER A 227 15.35 14.05 -16.19
C SER A 227 14.96 13.07 -17.31
N HIS A 228 15.67 13.06 -18.43
CA HIS A 228 15.44 12.14 -19.54
C HIS A 228 15.87 10.72 -19.17
N VAL A 229 16.99 10.58 -18.47
CA VAL A 229 17.43 9.27 -17.92
C VAL A 229 16.38 8.72 -16.96
N PHE A 230 15.92 9.51 -15.99
CA PHE A 230 14.88 9.10 -15.04
C PHE A 230 13.57 8.70 -15.71
N TYR A 231 13.16 9.45 -16.74
CA TYR A 231 11.97 9.15 -17.53
C TYR A 231 12.09 7.82 -18.28
N ILE A 232 13.23 7.57 -18.94
CA ILE A 232 13.50 6.31 -19.65
C ILE A 232 13.51 5.14 -18.66
N VAL A 233 14.23 5.28 -17.55
CA VAL A 233 14.33 4.24 -16.51
C VAL A 233 12.96 3.93 -15.91
N SER A 234 12.14 4.94 -15.62
CA SER A 234 10.78 4.76 -15.08
C SER A 234 9.88 4.02 -16.08
N ASN A 235 9.94 4.36 -17.37
CA ASN A 235 9.21 3.63 -18.41
C ASN A 235 9.67 2.16 -18.50
N ILE A 236 10.98 1.90 -18.47
CA ILE A 236 11.53 0.54 -18.47
C ILE A 236 11.02 -0.25 -17.25
N ILE A 237 11.01 0.36 -16.07
CA ILE A 237 10.50 -0.27 -14.84
C ILE A 237 9.00 -0.59 -14.98
N ILE A 238 8.18 0.36 -15.43
CA ILE A 238 6.74 0.15 -15.59
C ILE A 238 6.46 -0.96 -16.62
N VAL A 239 7.19 -0.98 -17.73
CA VAL A 239 7.10 -2.05 -18.74
C VAL A 239 7.55 -3.39 -18.15
N GLY A 240 8.64 -3.42 -17.39
CA GLY A 240 9.11 -4.62 -16.68
C GLY A 240 8.06 -5.17 -15.71
N LEU A 241 7.40 -4.31 -14.93
CA LEU A 241 6.32 -4.68 -14.03
C LEU A 241 5.10 -5.22 -14.78
N LEU A 242 4.78 -4.66 -15.95
CA LEU A 242 3.75 -5.18 -16.84
C LEU A 242 4.10 -6.61 -17.29
N PHE A 243 5.32 -6.85 -17.78
CA PHE A 243 5.76 -8.20 -18.17
C PHE A 243 5.70 -9.19 -17.00
N VAL A 244 6.21 -8.80 -15.84
CA VAL A 244 6.16 -9.63 -14.61
C VAL A 244 4.72 -9.92 -14.20
N SER A 245 3.80 -8.96 -14.34
CA SER A 245 2.40 -9.15 -13.98
C SER A 245 1.65 -10.13 -14.89
N LEU A 246 2.16 -10.38 -16.10
CA LEU A 246 1.58 -11.33 -17.05
C LEU A 246 2.25 -12.70 -16.99
N TRP A 247 3.59 -12.75 -16.99
CA TRP A 247 4.37 -13.99 -17.14
C TRP A 247 5.28 -14.34 -15.95
N GLY A 248 5.33 -13.48 -14.94
CA GLY A 248 6.16 -13.69 -13.77
C GLY A 248 5.73 -14.92 -12.97
N SER A 249 6.72 -15.64 -12.44
CA SER A 249 6.50 -16.76 -11.54
C SER A 249 7.67 -16.82 -10.58
N TYR A 250 7.46 -16.38 -9.35
CA TYR A 250 8.53 -16.28 -8.35
C TYR A 250 8.03 -16.80 -7.01
N THR A 251 8.92 -17.40 -6.23
CA THR A 251 8.65 -17.75 -4.84
C THR A 251 9.42 -16.80 -3.95
N ILE A 252 8.74 -16.18 -3.00
CA ILE A 252 9.34 -15.32 -2.00
C ILE A 252 9.26 -15.98 -0.63
N TRP A 253 10.26 -15.71 0.20
CA TRP A 253 10.22 -16.09 1.60
C TRP A 253 9.19 -15.22 2.33
N GLN A 254 8.25 -15.84 3.03
CA GLN A 254 7.14 -15.16 3.71
C GLN A 254 6.97 -15.72 5.12
N PRO A 255 7.68 -15.18 6.14
CA PRO A 255 7.69 -15.71 7.50
C PRO A 255 6.32 -15.69 8.20
N GLY A 256 5.40 -14.82 7.78
CA GLY A 256 4.06 -14.75 8.36
C GLY A 256 3.05 -15.74 7.76
N ALA A 257 3.48 -16.60 6.83
CA ALA A 257 2.64 -17.60 6.19
C ALA A 257 2.98 -19.02 6.65
N THR A 258 2.05 -19.95 6.47
CA THR A 258 2.24 -21.37 6.76
C THR A 258 1.86 -22.19 5.52
N PRO A 259 2.84 -22.76 4.79
CA PRO A 259 4.29 -22.70 4.99
C PRO A 259 4.87 -21.29 4.71
N PRO A 260 6.11 -20.98 5.16
CA PRO A 260 6.67 -19.63 5.09
C PRO A 260 7.19 -19.24 3.70
N ARG A 261 6.40 -19.52 2.66
CA ARG A 261 6.70 -19.25 1.25
C ARG A 261 5.43 -18.78 0.56
N ALA A 262 5.53 -17.69 -0.19
CA ALA A 262 4.45 -17.18 -1.03
C ALA A 262 4.86 -17.28 -2.50
N ILE A 263 3.94 -17.76 -3.34
CA ILE A 263 4.15 -17.83 -4.79
C ILE A 263 3.47 -16.61 -5.42
N ILE A 264 4.22 -15.87 -6.21
CA ILE A 264 3.79 -14.72 -6.99
C ILE A 264 3.62 -15.20 -8.44
N LEU A 265 2.38 -15.29 -8.90
CA LEU A 265 2.03 -15.73 -10.26
C LEU A 265 1.40 -14.58 -11.05
N GLY A 266 2.04 -14.22 -12.16
CA GLY A 266 1.44 -13.38 -13.18
C GLY A 266 0.22 -14.06 -13.81
N MET A 267 -0.66 -13.27 -14.44
CA MET A 267 -1.98 -13.74 -14.90
C MET A 267 -1.93 -15.03 -15.72
N TYR A 268 -1.06 -15.12 -16.74
CA TYR A 268 -0.98 -16.33 -17.57
C TYR A 268 -0.32 -17.49 -16.83
N ARG A 269 0.60 -17.21 -15.90
CA ARG A 269 1.18 -18.24 -15.03
C ARG A 269 0.17 -18.79 -14.04
N ASP A 270 -0.75 -17.96 -13.56
CA ASP A 270 -1.83 -18.38 -12.67
C ASP A 270 -2.81 -19.30 -13.41
N VAL A 271 -3.16 -18.98 -14.66
CA VAL A 271 -3.96 -19.88 -15.52
C VAL A 271 -3.25 -21.22 -15.73
N GLN A 272 -1.96 -21.20 -16.11
CA GLN A 272 -1.15 -22.43 -16.27
C GLN A 272 -1.05 -23.23 -14.96
N TYR A 273 -0.97 -22.55 -13.82
CA TYR A 273 -0.95 -23.20 -12.52
C TYR A 273 -2.26 -23.93 -12.25
N HIS A 274 -3.41 -23.35 -12.60
CA HIS A 274 -4.70 -24.03 -12.50
C HIS A 274 -4.80 -25.24 -13.45
N GLU A 275 -4.26 -25.15 -14.67
CA GLU A 275 -4.22 -26.26 -15.64
C GLU A 275 -3.22 -27.37 -15.26
N SER A 276 -2.29 -27.10 -14.35
CA SER A 276 -1.32 -28.11 -13.90
C SER A 276 -1.97 -29.21 -13.05
N PHE A 277 -3.20 -28.99 -12.58
CA PHE A 277 -3.97 -29.99 -11.84
C PHE A 277 -4.64 -30.99 -12.81
N PRO A 278 -4.57 -32.31 -12.55
CA PRO A 278 -5.14 -33.32 -13.43
C PRO A 278 -6.63 -33.13 -13.69
N GLY A 279 -7.04 -33.17 -14.97
CA GLY A 279 -8.44 -33.09 -15.37
C GLY A 279 -9.07 -31.70 -15.25
N VAL A 280 -8.25 -30.65 -15.11
CA VAL A 280 -8.70 -29.26 -15.02
C VAL A 280 -8.46 -28.53 -16.34
N LYS A 281 -9.50 -27.88 -16.87
CA LYS A 281 -9.36 -26.88 -17.94
C LYS A 281 -9.62 -25.49 -17.35
N ALA A 282 -8.65 -24.60 -17.42
CA ALA A 282 -8.80 -23.25 -16.91
C ALA A 282 -9.23 -22.30 -18.02
N HIS A 283 -10.14 -21.41 -17.69
CA HIS A 283 -10.61 -20.37 -18.59
C HIS A 283 -10.47 -19.02 -17.90
N LEU A 284 -10.05 -18.02 -18.67
CA LEU A 284 -9.83 -16.67 -18.19
C LEU A 284 -10.95 -15.76 -18.71
N SER A 285 -11.69 -15.13 -17.80
CA SER A 285 -12.58 -14.02 -18.11
C SER A 285 -11.92 -12.72 -17.69
N GLN A 286 -11.70 -11.82 -18.64
CA GLN A 286 -11.02 -10.56 -18.45
C GLN A 286 -12.04 -9.41 -18.45
N GLY A 287 -12.09 -8.66 -17.35
CA GLY A 287 -12.71 -7.34 -17.26
C GLY A 287 -11.66 -6.21 -17.44
N PHE A 288 -12.07 -4.97 -17.20
CA PHE A 288 -11.18 -3.81 -17.39
C PHE A 288 -9.96 -3.80 -16.46
N LEU A 289 -10.18 -3.94 -15.15
CA LEU A 289 -9.13 -3.99 -14.11
C LEU A 289 -9.16 -5.27 -13.28
N THR A 290 -9.97 -6.23 -13.70
CA THR A 290 -10.15 -7.49 -12.99
C THR A 290 -10.12 -8.64 -13.97
N HIS A 291 -9.68 -9.80 -13.52
CA HIS A 291 -9.80 -11.05 -14.25
C HIS A 291 -10.30 -12.14 -13.31
N GLN A 292 -10.95 -13.16 -13.85
CA GLN A 292 -11.44 -14.27 -13.07
C GLN A 292 -11.08 -15.56 -13.80
N ILE A 293 -10.54 -16.51 -13.06
CA ILE A 293 -10.20 -17.84 -13.57
C ILE A 293 -11.30 -18.79 -13.13
N TYR A 294 -11.91 -19.49 -14.08
CA TYR A 294 -12.88 -20.55 -13.81
C TYR A 294 -12.33 -21.86 -14.35
N CYS A 295 -12.52 -22.92 -13.57
CA CYS A 295 -11.93 -24.23 -13.85
C CYS A 295 -13.03 -25.23 -14.14
N GLU A 296 -13.07 -25.75 -15.36
CA GLU A 296 -13.90 -26.89 -15.72
C GLU A 296 -13.24 -28.17 -15.20
N MET A 297 -14.00 -28.95 -14.42
CA MET A 297 -13.54 -30.20 -13.80
C MET A 297 -14.61 -31.29 -13.97
N THR A 298 -14.24 -32.55 -13.74
CA THR A 298 -15.20 -33.65 -13.66
C THR A 298 -16.18 -33.41 -12.50
N GLY A 299 -17.42 -33.04 -12.85
CA GLY A 299 -18.50 -32.77 -11.90
C GLY A 299 -18.98 -31.31 -11.81
N GLY A 300 -18.29 -30.36 -12.46
CA GLY A 300 -18.76 -28.98 -12.56
C GLY A 300 -17.66 -27.95 -12.81
N THR A 301 -18.07 -26.69 -12.98
CA THR A 301 -17.16 -25.56 -13.14
C THR A 301 -16.90 -24.90 -11.78
N ARG A 302 -15.65 -24.94 -11.32
CA ARG A 302 -15.23 -24.21 -10.12
C ARG A 302 -15.07 -22.73 -10.44
N LEU A 303 -15.82 -21.89 -9.73
CA LEU A 303 -15.71 -20.43 -9.86
C LEU A 303 -14.55 -19.91 -9.01
N GLY A 304 -13.64 -19.17 -9.65
CA GLY A 304 -12.61 -18.39 -8.96
C GLY A 304 -13.15 -17.06 -8.44
N VAL A 305 -12.25 -16.23 -7.92
CA VAL A 305 -12.58 -14.91 -7.36
C VAL A 305 -12.19 -13.81 -8.36
N PRO A 306 -12.99 -12.73 -8.51
CA PRO A 306 -12.56 -11.53 -9.22
C PRO A 306 -11.21 -11.03 -8.69
N THR A 307 -10.20 -11.07 -9.54
CA THR A 307 -8.81 -10.82 -9.20
C THR A 307 -8.36 -9.53 -9.84
N PHE A 308 -7.77 -8.61 -9.06
CA PHE A 308 -7.21 -7.37 -9.60
C PHE A 308 -6.12 -7.68 -10.65
N ALA A 309 -6.27 -7.09 -11.83
CA ALA A 309 -5.34 -7.27 -12.94
C ALA A 309 -4.28 -6.16 -12.91
N TRP A 310 -3.05 -6.53 -12.54
CA TRP A 310 -1.92 -5.62 -12.48
C TRP A 310 -1.48 -5.11 -13.86
N TYR A 311 -1.62 -5.92 -14.91
CA TYR A 311 -1.18 -5.53 -16.26
C TYR A 311 -1.94 -4.33 -16.84
N PRO A 312 -3.30 -4.23 -16.83
CA PRO A 312 -4.00 -3.04 -17.33
C PRO A 312 -3.74 -1.83 -16.44
N PHE A 313 -3.55 -2.04 -15.13
CA PHE A 313 -3.15 -0.98 -14.22
C PHE A 313 -1.81 -0.35 -14.65
N PHE A 314 -0.78 -1.16 -14.91
CA PHE A 314 0.51 -0.62 -15.37
C PHE A 314 0.44 0.02 -16.76
N ILE A 315 -0.43 -0.47 -17.66
CA ILE A 315 -0.71 0.20 -18.94
C ILE A 315 -1.27 1.61 -18.71
N ILE A 316 -2.28 1.74 -17.84
CA ILE A 316 -2.89 3.04 -17.52
C ILE A 316 -1.85 3.98 -16.89
N VAL A 317 -1.07 3.48 -15.94
CA VAL A 317 0.02 4.26 -15.31
C VAL A 317 1.01 4.75 -16.37
N LEU A 318 1.42 3.89 -17.31
CA LEU A 318 2.33 4.25 -18.40
C LEU A 318 1.74 5.35 -19.28
N ILE A 319 0.47 5.22 -19.67
CA ILE A 319 -0.23 6.21 -20.51
C ILE A 319 -0.33 7.56 -19.78
N LEU A 320 -0.78 7.55 -18.53
CA LEU A 320 -0.94 8.78 -17.74
C LEU A 320 0.41 9.46 -17.48
N TYR A 321 1.45 8.69 -17.17
CA TYR A 321 2.80 9.19 -16.97
C TYR A 321 3.35 9.88 -18.23
N ASN A 322 3.20 9.22 -19.38
CA ASN A 322 3.67 9.76 -20.66
C ASN A 322 2.83 10.97 -21.12
N ALA A 323 1.50 10.94 -20.94
CA ALA A 323 0.63 12.08 -21.22
C ALA A 323 0.99 13.30 -20.36
N TRP A 324 1.26 13.08 -19.06
CA TRP A 324 1.73 14.14 -18.17
C TRP A 324 3.06 14.74 -18.64
N LYS A 325 4.00 13.90 -19.08
CA LYS A 325 5.30 14.35 -19.57
C LYS A 325 5.20 15.12 -20.89
N ILE A 326 4.35 14.68 -21.81
CA ILE A 326 4.06 15.39 -23.07
C ILE A 326 3.46 16.77 -22.77
N ARG A 327 2.49 16.84 -21.84
CA ARG A 327 1.90 18.12 -21.43
C ARG A 327 2.95 19.08 -20.85
N ASP A 328 3.84 18.58 -19.99
CA ASP A 328 4.94 19.37 -19.43
C ASP A 328 5.90 19.87 -20.51
N PHE A 329 6.27 19.01 -21.46
CA PHE A 329 7.07 19.37 -22.62
C PHE A 329 6.41 20.49 -23.45
N TRP A 330 5.12 20.36 -23.78
CA TRP A 330 4.37 21.37 -24.52
C TRP A 330 4.29 22.71 -23.78
N LYS A 331 4.10 22.69 -22.46
CA LYS A 331 4.10 23.91 -21.63
C LYS A 331 5.45 24.61 -21.72
N ASN A 332 6.54 23.86 -21.57
CA ASN A 332 7.90 24.39 -21.62
C ASN A 332 8.26 24.91 -23.02
N TRP A 333 7.82 24.21 -24.08
CA TRP A 333 8.01 24.64 -25.46
C TRP A 333 7.30 25.97 -25.76
N LYS A 334 6.04 26.13 -25.34
CA LYS A 334 5.30 27.40 -25.50
C LYS A 334 5.98 28.56 -24.78
N VAL A 335 6.52 28.32 -23.58
CA VAL A 335 7.27 29.34 -22.83
C VAL A 335 8.55 29.76 -23.56
N ARG A 336 9.33 28.80 -24.07
CA ARG A 336 10.55 29.08 -24.84
C ARG A 336 10.24 29.87 -26.11
N LYS A 337 9.23 29.44 -26.88
CA LYS A 337 8.80 30.15 -28.10
C LYS A 337 8.37 31.60 -27.80
N LYS A 338 7.71 31.84 -26.67
CA LYS A 338 7.32 33.20 -26.24
C LYS A 338 8.53 34.07 -25.87
N MET A 339 9.58 33.49 -25.29
CA MET A 339 10.84 34.21 -25.00
C MET A 339 11.61 34.57 -26.27
N GLU A 340 11.61 33.69 -27.28
CA GLU A 340 12.26 33.95 -28.57
C GLU A 340 11.55 35.04 -29.39
N THR A 341 10.22 35.17 -29.26
CA THR A 341 9.43 36.18 -29.99
C THR A 341 9.33 37.54 -29.29
N THR A 342 9.87 37.71 -28.08
CA THR A 342 9.84 39.00 -27.36
C THR A 342 11.12 39.77 -27.71
N PRO A 343 11.07 40.91 -28.43
CA PRO A 343 12.26 41.68 -28.77
C PRO A 343 12.95 42.14 -27.48
N SER A 344 14.27 42.03 -27.41
CA SER A 344 15.04 42.57 -26.31
C SER A 344 14.95 44.10 -26.32
N SER A 345 13.97 44.67 -25.63
CA SER A 345 13.96 46.10 -25.32
C SER A 345 14.99 46.36 -24.21
N ARG A 346 16.27 46.35 -24.57
CA ARG A 346 17.34 46.98 -23.81
C ARG A 346 17.87 48.16 -24.60
N THR A 347 17.22 49.30 -24.32
CA THR A 347 17.85 50.59 -23.98
C THR A 347 19.19 50.89 -24.62
N ARG A 348 19.15 51.82 -25.59
CA ARG A 348 20.26 52.69 -25.98
C ARG A 348 20.75 53.53 -24.81
#